data_AF-A0A964IXS3-F1
#
_entry.id   AF-A0A964IXS3-F1
#
_cell.length_a   1.000
_cell.length_b   1.000
_cell.length_c   1.000
_cell.angle_alpha   90.00
_cell.angle_beta   90.00
_cell.angle_gamma   90.00
#
_symmetry.space_group_name_H-M   'P 1'
#
loop_
_entity.id
_entity.type
_entity.pdbx_description
1 polymer ?
#
loop_
_entity_poly.entity_id
_entity_poly.type
_entity_poly.pdbx_seq_one_letter_code
_entity_poly.pdbx_strand_id
1 'polypeptide(L)'
;MALFTIALGLLSHLVLAPIYRGITGFAPFELQSSLSKFMIAVELGALAEGAATKTYISFAAVDLAYVLATALLFTLFWPWLFVKSPTRLNAFLVRGGILLLPSYIAVLDLAAKVGFFRLLRGLAGPSYAMTVEFCAVVHRLKFAVIDIRNGLTAAALLAAVVGFVLTQRSSP
;
A
#
# COMPACT_ATOMS: atom_id res chain seq x y z
N MET A 1 3.38 18.46 -5.45
CA MET A 1 3.40 17.15 -4.74
C MET A 1 2.63 16.04 -5.46
N ALA A 2 1.39 16.23 -5.93
CA ALA A 2 0.64 15.15 -6.59
C ALA A 2 1.37 14.54 -7.80
N LEU A 3 1.96 15.36 -8.68
CA LEU A 3 2.77 14.89 -9.82
C LEU A 3 3.98 14.05 -9.39
N PHE A 4 4.62 14.40 -8.27
CA PHE A 4 5.73 13.64 -7.71
C PHE A 4 5.27 12.26 -7.22
N THR A 5 4.15 12.20 -6.49
CA THR A 5 3.56 10.93 -6.05
C THR A 5 3.14 10.05 -7.24
N ILE A 6 2.55 10.64 -8.29
CA ILE A 6 2.23 9.91 -9.52
C ILE A 6 3.50 9.38 -10.17
N ALA A 7 4.54 10.20 -10.30
CA ALA A 7 5.82 9.78 -10.89
C ALA A 7 6.45 8.60 -10.12
N LEU A 8 6.42 8.62 -8.79
CA LEU A 8 6.88 7.50 -7.96
C LEU A 8 6.09 6.22 -8.21
N GLY A 9 4.76 6.32 -8.30
CA GLY A 9 3.90 5.17 -8.61
C GLY A 9 4.16 4.59 -10.00
N LEU A 10 4.33 5.44 -11.02
CA LEU A 10 4.69 5.01 -12.37
C LEU A 10 6.08 4.36 -12.39
N LEU A 11 7.07 4.93 -11.70
CA LEU A 11 8.42 4.37 -11.60
C LEU A 11 8.41 2.99 -10.93
N SER A 12 7.70 2.81 -9.82
CA SER A 12 7.64 1.50 -9.17
C SER A 12 6.88 0.46 -10.02
N HIS A 13 5.69 0.80 -10.54
CA HIS A 13 4.80 -0.18 -11.16
C HIS A 13 5.06 -0.43 -12.65
N LEU A 14 5.51 0.58 -13.40
CA LEU A 14 5.69 0.48 -14.85
C LEU A 14 7.15 0.32 -15.29
N VAL A 15 8.11 0.55 -14.39
CA VAL A 15 9.53 0.44 -14.71
C VAL A 15 10.20 -0.63 -13.85
N LEU A 16 10.21 -0.45 -12.52
CA LEU A 16 10.95 -1.33 -11.62
C LEU A 16 10.32 -2.73 -11.48
N ALA A 17 9.00 -2.82 -11.35
CA ALA A 17 8.31 -4.11 -11.26
C ALA A 17 8.47 -4.98 -12.54
N PRO A 18 8.33 -4.44 -13.77
CA PRO A 18 8.63 -5.20 -14.97
C PRO A 18 10.10 -5.64 -15.07
N ILE A 19 11.06 -4.78 -14.72
CA ILE A 19 12.49 -5.16 -14.70
C ILE A 19 12.72 -6.31 -13.71
N TYR A 20 12.18 -6.20 -12.51
CA TYR A 20 12.27 -7.26 -11.50
C TYR A 20 11.72 -8.58 -12.02
N ARG A 21 10.51 -8.56 -12.60
CA ARG A 21 9.88 -9.75 -13.17
C ARG A 21 10.69 -10.33 -14.34
N GLY A 22 11.34 -9.50 -15.14
CA GLY A 22 12.24 -9.95 -16.20
C GLY A 22 13.47 -10.71 -15.69
N ILE A 23 13.91 -10.44 -14.46
CA ILE A 23 15.06 -11.12 -13.84
C ILE A 23 14.60 -12.39 -13.11
N THR A 24 13.54 -12.31 -12.31
CA THR A 24 13.15 -13.40 -11.39
C THR A 24 12.03 -14.29 -11.91
N GLY A 25 11.27 -13.84 -12.91
CA GLY A 25 10.01 -14.47 -13.32
C GLY A 25 8.83 -14.18 -12.37
N PHE A 26 9.06 -13.52 -11.24
CA PHE A 26 8.03 -13.23 -10.22
C PHE A 26 7.65 -11.76 -10.20
N ALA A 27 6.42 -11.45 -9.77
CA ALA A 27 6.09 -10.09 -9.36
C ALA A 27 6.80 -9.77 -8.03
N PRO A 28 7.21 -8.52 -7.75
CA PRO A 28 7.68 -8.15 -6.42
C PRO A 28 6.67 -8.52 -5.34
N PHE A 29 7.13 -8.92 -4.15
CA PHE A 29 6.30 -9.34 -3.02
C PHE A 29 5.10 -8.41 -2.77
N GLU A 30 5.33 -7.10 -2.84
CA GLU A 30 4.36 -6.06 -2.55
C GLU A 30 3.17 -6.02 -3.52
N LEU A 31 3.35 -6.52 -4.74
CA LEU A 31 2.35 -6.52 -5.80
C LEU A 31 1.55 -7.84 -5.87
N GLN A 32 1.94 -8.85 -5.11
CA GLN A 32 1.27 -10.16 -5.12
C GLN A 32 0.09 -10.19 -4.15
N SER A 33 -1.14 -10.29 -4.66
CA SER A 33 -2.31 -10.45 -3.79
C SER A 33 -2.24 -11.77 -3.01
N SER A 34 -2.41 -11.71 -1.68
CA SER A 34 -2.44 -12.88 -0.79
C SER A 34 -1.13 -13.69 -0.72
N LEU A 35 -0.02 -13.00 -0.49
CA LEU A 35 1.29 -13.60 -0.28
C LEU A 35 1.24 -14.75 0.77
N SER A 36 1.60 -15.96 0.36
CA SER A 36 1.66 -17.14 1.24
C SER A 36 3.08 -17.40 1.71
N LYS A 37 3.24 -18.13 2.83
CA LYS A 37 4.55 -18.56 3.35
C LYS A 37 5.35 -19.31 2.27
N PHE A 38 4.67 -20.13 1.48
CA PHE A 38 5.27 -20.89 0.38
C PHE A 38 5.79 -19.97 -0.73
N MET A 39 5.00 -18.98 -1.16
CA MET A 39 5.43 -18.02 -2.19
C MET A 39 6.66 -17.22 -1.75
N ILE A 40 6.68 -16.79 -0.48
CA ILE A 40 7.85 -16.10 0.11
C ILE A 40 9.08 -16.99 0.03
N ALA A 41 8.98 -18.25 0.46
CA ALA A 41 10.12 -19.17 0.44
C ALA A 41 10.64 -19.46 -0.98
N VAL A 42 9.74 -19.66 -1.94
CA VAL A 42 10.08 -19.92 -3.35
C VAL A 42 10.79 -18.72 -3.96
N GLU A 43 10.24 -17.53 -3.80
CA GLU A 43 10.81 -16.31 -4.39
C GLU A 43 12.13 -15.92 -3.72
N LEU A 44 12.28 -16.12 -2.39
CA LEU A 44 13.57 -15.97 -1.72
C LEU A 44 14.63 -16.95 -2.27
N GLY A 45 14.23 -18.17 -2.63
CA GLY A 45 15.10 -19.13 -3.32
C GLY A 45 15.55 -18.65 -4.70
N ALA A 46 14.66 -18.01 -5.45
CA ALA A 46 14.96 -17.40 -6.75
C ALA A 46 15.83 -16.13 -6.63
N LEU A 47 15.76 -15.42 -5.50
CA LEU A 47 16.51 -14.19 -5.23
C LEU A 47 17.98 -14.40 -4.86
N ALA A 48 18.45 -15.65 -4.80
CA ALA A 48 19.86 -15.98 -4.57
C ALA A 48 20.81 -15.35 -5.62
N GLU A 49 20.28 -14.93 -6.76
CA GLU A 49 21.00 -14.14 -7.76
C GLU A 49 21.12 -12.68 -7.31
N GLY A 50 22.33 -12.24 -6.95
CA GLY A 50 22.58 -10.90 -6.37
C GLY A 50 22.09 -9.69 -7.20
N ALA A 51 21.86 -9.85 -8.51
CA ALA A 51 21.23 -8.84 -9.35
C ALA A 51 19.74 -8.65 -9.03
N ALA A 52 19.01 -9.74 -8.80
CA ALA A 52 17.59 -9.71 -8.46
C ALA A 52 17.33 -9.05 -7.10
N THR A 53 18.21 -9.31 -6.12
CA THR A 53 18.16 -8.66 -4.82
C THR A 53 18.30 -7.14 -4.96
N LYS A 54 19.27 -6.61 -5.72
CA LYS A 54 19.43 -5.15 -5.89
C LYS A 54 18.21 -4.51 -6.53
N THR A 55 17.66 -5.12 -7.57
CA THR A 55 16.45 -4.63 -8.25
C THR A 55 15.25 -4.61 -7.31
N TYR A 56 15.09 -5.65 -6.49
CA TYR A 56 14.04 -5.69 -5.45
C TYR A 56 14.21 -4.55 -4.45
N ILE A 57 15.42 -4.32 -3.94
CA ILE A 57 15.69 -3.25 -2.97
C ILE A 57 15.31 -1.88 -3.56
N SER A 58 15.68 -1.62 -4.82
CA SER A 58 15.30 -0.39 -5.52
C SER A 58 13.79 -0.26 -5.69
N PHE A 59 13.11 -1.33 -6.11
CA PHE A 59 11.65 -1.36 -6.18
C PHE A 59 11.01 -1.05 -4.82
N ALA A 60 11.40 -1.76 -3.77
CA ALA A 60 10.85 -1.61 -2.43
C ALA A 60 11.08 -0.19 -1.88
N ALA A 61 12.23 0.42 -2.16
CA ALA A 61 12.50 1.80 -1.73
C ALA A 61 11.56 2.81 -2.42
N VAL A 62 11.40 2.72 -3.74
CA VAL A 62 10.52 3.64 -4.50
C VAL A 62 9.05 3.40 -4.16
N ASP A 63 8.63 2.15 -4.02
CA ASP A 63 7.28 1.80 -3.62
C ASP A 63 6.94 2.31 -2.22
N LEU A 64 7.85 2.17 -1.25
CA LEU A 64 7.66 2.74 0.08
C LEU A 64 7.55 4.27 0.04
N ALA A 65 8.41 4.94 -0.73
CA ALA A 65 8.33 6.39 -0.91
C ALA A 65 6.99 6.83 -1.52
N TYR A 66 6.48 6.07 -2.49
CA TYR A 66 5.16 6.27 -3.08
C TYR A 66 4.04 6.14 -2.03
N VAL A 67 4.05 5.07 -1.24
CA VAL A 67 3.05 4.81 -0.21
C VAL A 67 3.09 5.89 0.87
N LEU A 68 4.28 6.29 1.34
CA LEU A 68 4.45 7.37 2.31
C LEU A 68 3.98 8.71 1.77
N ALA A 69 4.33 9.05 0.53
CA ALA A 69 3.89 10.29 -0.11
C ALA A 69 2.36 10.33 -0.26
N THR A 70 1.74 9.19 -0.60
CA THR A 70 0.28 9.06 -0.69
C THR A 70 -0.37 9.21 0.69
N ALA A 71 0.16 8.55 1.72
CA ALA A 71 -0.33 8.67 3.08
C ALA A 71 -0.21 10.10 3.61
N LEU A 72 0.92 10.78 3.35
CA LEU A 72 1.14 12.17 3.72
C LEU A 72 0.17 13.11 3.01
N LEU A 73 0.03 12.98 1.69
CA LEU A 73 -0.92 13.78 0.92
C LEU A 73 -2.34 13.59 1.43
N PHE A 74 -2.75 12.35 1.70
CA PHE A 74 -4.08 12.08 2.23
C PHE A 74 -4.27 12.70 3.62
N THR A 75 -3.29 12.52 4.51
CA THR A 75 -3.32 13.06 5.88
C THR A 75 -3.34 14.58 5.89
N LEU A 76 -2.74 15.26 4.91
CA LEU A 76 -2.77 16.72 4.80
C LEU A 76 -4.02 17.24 4.07
N PHE A 77 -4.49 16.52 3.04
CA PHE A 77 -5.61 16.92 2.20
C PHE A 77 -6.93 16.96 2.96
N TRP A 78 -7.24 15.92 3.74
CA TRP A 78 -8.53 15.83 4.43
C TRP A 78 -8.72 16.88 5.52
N PRO A 79 -7.77 17.13 6.44
CA PRO A 79 -7.87 18.22 7.39
C PRO A 79 -8.05 19.58 6.70
N TRP A 80 -7.32 19.84 5.60
CA TRP A 80 -7.49 21.07 4.83
C TRP A 80 -8.91 21.19 4.25
N LEU A 81 -9.42 20.13 3.63
CA LEU A 81 -10.76 20.09 3.06
C LEU A 81 -11.83 20.33 4.15
N PHE A 82 -11.65 19.73 5.32
CA PHE A 82 -12.61 19.78 6.41
C PHE A 82 -12.57 21.06 7.24
N VAL A 83 -11.44 21.77 7.30
CA VAL A 83 -11.39 23.15 7.82
C VAL A 83 -12.29 24.07 6.99
N LYS A 84 -12.48 23.78 5.70
CA LYS A 84 -13.33 24.59 4.80
C LYS A 84 -14.81 24.20 4.86
N SER A 85 -15.16 22.99 5.28
CA SER A 85 -16.55 22.52 5.37
C SER A 85 -16.74 21.45 6.45
N PRO A 86 -16.92 21.85 7.72
CA PRO A 86 -17.15 20.90 8.81
C PRO A 86 -18.58 20.33 8.73
N THR A 87 -18.70 19.04 8.43
CA THR A 87 -19.98 18.32 8.36
C THR A 87 -20.06 17.21 9.44
N ARG A 88 -21.26 16.69 9.71
CA ARG A 88 -21.43 15.52 10.60
C ARG A 88 -20.66 14.29 10.12
N LEU A 89 -20.52 14.14 8.80
CA LEU A 89 -19.70 13.11 8.16
C LEU A 89 -18.21 13.25 8.53
N ASN A 90 -17.68 14.48 8.56
CA ASN A 90 -16.31 14.74 8.99
C ASN A 90 -16.07 14.27 10.44
N ALA A 91 -16.96 14.63 11.37
CA ALA A 91 -16.84 14.20 12.76
C ALA A 91 -16.81 12.67 12.90
N PHE A 92 -17.59 11.96 12.09
CA PHE A 92 -17.58 10.50 12.03
C PHE A 92 -16.25 9.96 11.47
N LEU A 93 -15.76 10.49 10.35
CA LEU A 93 -14.52 10.05 9.71
C LEU A 93 -13.28 10.28 10.58
N VAL A 94 -13.22 11.42 11.29
CA VAL A 94 -12.13 11.76 12.22
C VAL A 94 -12.19 10.89 13.48
N ARG A 95 -13.35 10.82 14.14
CA ARG A 95 -13.50 10.04 15.39
C ARG A 95 -13.36 8.54 15.16
N GLY A 96 -13.81 8.05 14.01
CA GLY A 96 -13.67 6.66 13.60
C GLY A 96 -12.25 6.28 13.14
N GLY A 97 -11.30 7.22 13.10
CA GLY A 97 -9.92 6.96 12.67
C GLY A 97 -9.79 6.59 11.19
N ILE A 98 -10.85 6.72 10.38
CA ILE A 98 -10.88 6.32 8.96
C ILE A 98 -9.86 7.11 8.15
N LEU A 99 -9.62 8.36 8.53
CA LEU A 99 -8.63 9.21 7.86
C LEU A 99 -7.18 8.74 8.07
N LEU A 100 -6.92 7.90 9.08
CA LEU A 100 -5.59 7.34 9.37
C LEU A 100 -5.30 6.05 8.61
N LEU A 101 -6.28 5.48 7.88
CA LEU A 101 -6.10 4.23 7.14
C LEU A 101 -4.89 4.24 6.20
N PRO A 102 -4.61 5.31 5.42
CA PRO A 102 -3.41 5.35 4.57
C PRO A 102 -2.10 5.33 5.36
N SER A 103 -2.05 5.97 6.53
CA SER A 103 -0.89 5.92 7.41
C SER A 103 -0.70 4.52 8.00
N TYR A 104 -1.79 3.83 8.35
CA TYR A 104 -1.72 2.44 8.79
C TYR A 104 -1.19 1.52 7.69
N ILE A 105 -1.66 1.70 6.44
CA ILE A 105 -1.12 0.98 5.26
C ILE A 105 0.39 1.22 5.15
N ALA A 106 0.86 2.46 5.28
CA ALA A 106 2.28 2.79 5.18
C ALA A 106 3.12 2.13 6.28
N VAL A 107 2.60 2.05 7.52
CA VAL A 107 3.27 1.35 8.63
C VAL A 107 3.37 -0.15 8.36
N LEU A 108 2.28 -0.78 7.91
CA LEU A 108 2.29 -2.20 7.57
C LEU A 108 3.23 -2.50 6.41
N ASP A 109 3.25 -1.62 5.41
CA ASP A 109 4.11 -1.74 4.25
C ASP A 109 5.59 -1.62 4.61
N LEU A 110 5.95 -0.66 5.46
CA LEU A 110 7.30 -0.53 6.04
C LEU A 110 7.67 -1.78 6.85
N ALA A 111 6.77 -2.27 7.71
CA ALA A 111 7.00 -3.43 8.54
C ALA A 111 7.27 -4.70 7.70
N ALA A 112 6.46 -4.94 6.66
CA ALA A 112 6.68 -6.05 5.73
C ALA A 112 8.04 -5.94 5.02
N LYS A 113 8.37 -4.75 4.51
CA LYS A 113 9.67 -4.48 3.85
C LYS A 113 10.85 -4.73 4.78
N VAL A 114 10.79 -4.28 6.03
CA VAL A 114 11.82 -4.58 7.05
C VAL A 114 11.99 -6.09 7.23
N GLY A 115 10.89 -6.85 7.27
CA GLY A 115 10.94 -8.31 7.32
C GLY A 115 11.60 -8.93 6.08
N PHE A 116 11.20 -8.51 4.88
CA PHE A 116 11.82 -8.98 3.63
C PHE A 116 13.31 -8.64 3.54
N PHE A 117 13.71 -7.42 3.92
CA PHE A 117 15.12 -7.04 3.98
C PHE A 117 15.93 -7.92 4.92
N ARG A 118 15.37 -8.29 6.08
CA ARG A 118 16.04 -9.23 6.99
C ARG A 118 16.20 -10.60 6.35
N LEU A 119 15.17 -11.12 5.70
CA LEU A 119 15.21 -12.40 4.98
C LEU A 119 16.26 -12.38 3.87
N LEU A 120 16.31 -11.32 3.06
CA LEU A 120 17.27 -11.16 1.96
C LEU A 120 18.72 -10.99 2.42
N ARG A 121 18.94 -10.49 3.64
CA ARG A 121 20.29 -10.40 4.25
C ARG A 121 20.79 -11.73 4.83
N GLY A 122 20.11 -12.84 4.57
CA GLY A 122 20.54 -14.16 5.00
C GLY A 122 20.13 -14.51 6.43
N LEU A 123 18.99 -14.00 6.90
CA LEU A 123 18.42 -14.45 8.18
C LEU A 123 18.24 -15.97 8.16
N ALA A 124 18.81 -16.66 9.15
CA ALA A 124 18.78 -18.12 9.27
C ALA A 124 18.25 -18.57 10.65
N GLY A 125 18.00 -19.87 10.78
CA GLY A 125 17.60 -20.49 12.04
C GLY A 125 16.15 -20.20 12.45
N PRO A 126 15.82 -20.29 13.76
CA PRO A 126 14.44 -20.16 14.25
C PRO A 126 13.74 -18.84 13.88
N SER A 127 14.53 -17.76 13.74
CA SER A 127 14.04 -16.44 13.36
C SER A 127 13.55 -16.38 11.91
N TYR A 128 14.01 -17.29 11.03
CA TYR A 128 13.61 -17.32 9.62
C TYR A 128 12.10 -17.59 9.49
N ALA A 129 11.63 -18.70 10.08
CA ALA A 129 10.23 -19.11 10.00
C ALA A 129 9.28 -18.05 10.59
N MET A 130 9.65 -17.48 11.74
CA MET A 130 8.87 -16.39 12.36
C MET A 130 8.82 -15.14 11.47
N THR A 131 9.92 -14.77 10.81
CA THR A 131 9.95 -13.59 9.94
C THR A 131 9.13 -13.81 8.66
N VAL A 132 9.17 -15.00 8.08
CA VAL A 132 8.31 -15.37 6.94
C VAL A 132 6.83 -15.29 7.32
N GLU A 133 6.47 -15.82 8.49
CA GLU A 133 5.10 -15.74 9.00
C GLU A 133 4.66 -14.31 9.27
N PHE A 134 5.50 -13.52 9.93
CA PHE A 134 5.28 -12.10 10.15
C PHE A 134 5.02 -11.36 8.84
N CYS A 135 5.89 -11.54 7.84
CA CYS A 135 5.72 -10.93 6.52
C CYS A 135 4.39 -11.32 5.88
N ALA A 136 4.02 -12.60 5.89
CA ALA A 136 2.75 -13.06 5.32
C ALA A 136 1.53 -12.44 6.04
N VAL A 137 1.55 -12.38 7.37
CA VAL A 137 0.45 -11.81 8.17
C VAL A 137 0.32 -10.30 7.93
N VAL A 138 1.42 -9.56 8.04
CA VAL A 138 1.44 -8.11 7.80
C VAL A 138 1.01 -7.78 6.38
N HIS A 139 1.43 -8.58 5.41
CA HIS A 139 1.05 -8.41 4.02
C HIS A 139 -0.46 -8.60 3.82
N ARG A 140 -1.06 -9.65 4.39
CA ARG A 140 -2.52 -9.87 4.35
C ARG A 140 -3.27 -8.73 5.02
N LEU A 141 -2.80 -8.28 6.18
CA LEU A 141 -3.41 -7.18 6.90
C LEU A 141 -3.35 -5.88 6.08
N LYS A 142 -2.23 -5.61 5.41
CA LYS A 142 -2.08 -4.46 4.50
C LYS A 142 -3.17 -4.46 3.42
N PHE A 143 -3.37 -5.59 2.76
CA PHE A 143 -4.39 -5.72 1.71
C PHE A 143 -5.81 -5.61 2.25
N ALA A 144 -6.12 -6.23 3.40
CA ALA A 144 -7.42 -6.07 4.04
C ALA A 144 -7.74 -4.59 4.35
N VAL A 145 -6.75 -3.82 4.82
CA VAL A 145 -6.91 -2.38 5.08
C VAL A 145 -7.09 -1.60 3.78
N ILE A 146 -6.36 -1.95 2.72
CA ILE A 146 -6.53 -1.36 1.38
C ILE A 146 -7.97 -1.61 0.87
N ASP A 147 -8.49 -2.82 1.04
CA ASP A 147 -9.85 -3.18 0.61
C ASP A 147 -10.90 -2.41 1.40
N ILE A 148 -10.76 -2.31 2.73
CA ILE A 148 -11.63 -1.48 3.57
C ILE A 148 -11.60 -0.02 3.10
N ARG A 149 -10.41 0.56 2.91
CA ARG A 149 -10.24 1.94 2.42
C ARG A 149 -10.92 2.15 1.08
N ASN A 150 -10.70 1.24 0.13
CA ASN A 150 -11.27 1.33 -1.22
C ASN A 150 -12.79 1.20 -1.17
N GLY A 151 -13.32 0.25 -0.38
CA GLY A 151 -14.76 0.07 -0.17
C GLY A 151 -15.42 1.31 0.44
N LEU A 152 -14.80 1.90 1.47
CA LEU A 152 -15.29 3.14 2.08
C LEU A 152 -15.27 4.31 1.09
N THR A 153 -14.22 4.41 0.28
CA THR A 153 -14.09 5.46 -0.75
C THR A 153 -15.15 5.29 -1.83
N ALA A 154 -15.38 4.06 -2.31
CA ALA A 154 -16.41 3.76 -3.29
C ALA A 154 -17.81 4.06 -2.75
N ALA A 155 -18.10 3.68 -1.50
CA ALA A 155 -19.37 3.99 -0.84
C ALA A 155 -19.60 5.50 -0.71
N ALA A 156 -18.57 6.26 -0.33
CA ALA A 156 -18.64 7.73 -0.24
C ALA A 156 -18.88 8.38 -1.61
N LEU A 157 -18.21 7.89 -2.67
CA LEU A 157 -18.42 8.37 -4.04
C LEU A 157 -19.84 8.08 -4.53
N LEU A 158 -20.35 6.87 -4.30
CA LEU A 158 -21.72 6.49 -4.65
C LEU A 158 -22.74 7.37 -3.94
N ALA A 159 -22.56 7.60 -2.63
CA ALA A 159 -23.43 8.49 -1.85
C ALA A 159 -23.41 9.93 -2.40
N ALA A 160 -22.23 10.44 -2.80
CA ALA A 160 -22.09 11.75 -3.40
C ALA A 160 -22.80 11.85 -4.76
N VAL A 161 -22.68 10.84 -5.62
CA VAL A 161 -23.35 10.78 -6.93
C VAL A 161 -24.87 10.72 -6.76
N VAL A 162 -25.37 9.85 -5.88
CA VAL A 162 -26.81 9.76 -5.58
C VAL A 162 -27.32 11.09 -5.04
N GLY A 163 -26.60 11.69 -4.09
CA GLY A 163 -26.93 13.01 -3.55
C GLY A 163 -27.05 14.06 -4.66
N PHE A 164 -26.05 14.17 -5.54
CA PHE A 164 -26.04 15.12 -6.66
C PHE A 164 -27.22 14.91 -7.62
N VAL A 165 -27.52 13.66 -7.99
CA VAL A 165 -28.65 13.35 -8.89
C VAL A 165 -29.99 13.75 -8.26
N LEU A 166 -30.16 13.52 -6.95
CA LEU A 166 -31.37 13.92 -6.22
C LEU A 166 -31.51 15.44 -6.17
N THR A 167 -30.43 16.21 -5.96
CA THR A 167 -30.50 17.69 -5.96
C THR A 167 -30.83 18.27 -7.33
N GLN A 168 -30.32 17.68 -8.42
CA GLN A 168 -30.63 18.14 -9.78
C GLN A 168 -32.12 17.95 -10.13
N ARG A 169 -32.77 16.91 -9.59
CA ARG A 169 -34.21 16.68 -9.81
C ARG A 169 -35.12 17.63 -9.03
N SER A 170 -34.61 18.28 -7.99
CA SER A 170 -35.37 19.21 -7.15
C SER A 170 -35.28 20.68 -7.58
N SER A 171 -34.50 21.00 -8.62
CA SER A 171 -34.44 22.34 -9.20
C SER A 171 -35.56 22.49 -10.25
N PRO A 172 -36.54 23.39 -10.05
CA PRO A 172 -37.64 23.63 -10.98
C PRO A 172 -37.19 24.29 -12.29
#